data_AF-H3B005-F1
#
_entry.id   AF-H3B005-F1
#
_cell.length_a   1.000
_cell.length_b   1.000
_cell.length_c   1.000
_cell.angle_alpha   90.00
_cell.angle_beta   90.00
_cell.angle_gamma   90.00
#
_symmetry.space_group_name_H-M   'P 1'
#
loop_
_entity.id
_entity.type
_entity.pdbx_description
1 polymer ?
#
loop_
_entity_poly.entity_id
_entity_poly.type
_entity_poly.pdbx_seq_one_letter_code
_entity_poly.pdbx_strand_id
1 'polypeptide(L)' 'ETGSKKRTRPVRSKARRIAANVRERKRILDYNQAFNALRLALKHDLNGKRLSKIATLRRAINRISTLSMFLHSNP' A
#
# COMPACT_ATOMS: atom_id res chain seq x y z
N GLU A 1 1.63 28.44 42.03
CA GLU A 1 1.27 27.56 40.91
C GLU A 1 0.69 28.40 39.76
N THR A 2 1.31 28.42 38.58
CA THR A 2 0.80 29.21 37.45
C THR A 2 0.79 28.40 36.15
N GLY A 3 -0.38 27.79 35.89
CA GLY A 3 -1.03 27.67 34.58
C GLY A 3 -0.21 27.18 33.39
N SER A 4 -0.25 25.86 33.15
CA SER A 4 0.15 25.22 31.90
C SER A 4 -0.61 25.82 30.70
N LYS A 5 0.03 26.71 29.94
CA LYS A 5 -0.50 27.28 28.68
C LYS A 5 -0.77 26.15 27.68
N LYS A 6 -2.04 25.77 27.51
CA LYS A 6 -2.51 24.86 26.45
C LYS A 6 -2.15 25.49 25.10
N ARG A 7 -1.11 24.96 24.44
CA ARG A 7 -0.69 25.37 23.08
C ARG A 7 -1.83 25.11 22.10
N THR A 8 -2.62 26.13 21.78
CA THR A 8 -3.60 26.12 20.69
C THR A 8 -2.83 25.93 19.38
N ARG A 9 -2.88 24.72 18.83
CA ARG A 9 -2.23 24.40 17.54
C ARG A 9 -2.86 25.31 16.46
N PRO A 10 -2.06 26.06 15.67
CA PRO A 10 -2.61 26.91 14.62
C PRO A 10 -3.47 26.11 13.65
N VAL A 11 -4.65 26.61 13.30
CA VAL A 11 -5.51 26.03 12.27
C VAL A 11 -4.71 25.98 10.96
N ARG A 12 -4.52 24.78 10.43
CA ARG A 12 -3.70 24.55 9.23
C ARG A 12 -4.33 25.27 8.03
N SER A 13 -3.57 26.16 7.37
CA SER A 13 -4.09 26.92 6.23
C SER A 13 -4.59 26.01 5.09
N LYS A 14 -5.60 26.49 4.35
CA LYS A 14 -6.20 25.77 3.21
C LYS A 14 -5.14 25.32 2.20
N ALA A 15 -4.17 26.17 1.88
CA ALA A 15 -3.05 25.86 1.00
C ALA A 15 -2.21 24.67 1.52
N ARG A 16 -1.89 24.63 2.82
CA ARG A 16 -1.11 23.54 3.42
C ARG A 16 -1.87 22.22 3.48
N ARG A 17 -3.21 22.27 3.56
CA ARG A 17 -4.09 21.08 3.45
C ARG A 17 -4.10 20.53 2.03
N ILE A 18 -4.24 21.40 1.02
CA ILE A 18 -4.20 21.02 -0.40
C ILE A 18 -2.86 20.35 -0.74
N ALA A 19 -1.74 20.96 -0.36
CA ALA A 19 -0.42 20.39 -0.59
C ALA A 19 -0.23 19.01 0.06
N ALA A 20 -0.80 18.79 1.26
CA ALA A 20 -0.78 17.49 1.90
C ALA A 20 -1.60 16.44 1.13
N ASN A 21 -2.79 16.81 0.65
CA ASN A 21 -3.64 15.91 -0.14
C ASN A 21 -2.99 15.53 -1.48
N VAL A 22 -2.27 16.46 -2.13
CA VAL A 22 -1.51 16.16 -3.35
C VAL A 22 -0.43 15.11 -3.08
N ARG A 23 0.35 15.27 -2.00
CA ARG A 23 1.36 14.28 -1.61
C ARG A 23 0.74 12.92 -1.28
N GLU A 24 -0.38 12.92 -0.58
CA GLU A 24 -1.08 11.68 -0.23
C GLU A 24 -1.57 10.95 -1.49
N ARG A 25 -2.17 11.67 -2.45
CA ARG A 25 -2.57 11.07 -3.73
C ARG A 25 -1.39 10.47 -4.49
N LYS A 26 -0.25 11.16 -4.52
CA LYS A 26 0.98 10.62 -5.13
C LYS A 26 1.43 9.34 -4.42
N ARG A 27 1.48 9.33 -3.09
CA ARG A 27 1.81 8.12 -2.32
C ARG A 27 0.89 6.95 -2.64
N ILE A 28 -0.42 7.21 -2.73
CA ILE A 28 -1.41 6.17 -3.04
C ILE A 28 -1.30 5.69 -4.50
N LEU A 29 -0.91 6.56 -5.44
CA LEU A 29 -0.62 6.16 -6.81
C LEU A 29 0.57 5.19 -6.85
N ASP A 30 1.69 5.55 -6.23
CA ASP A 30 2.89 4.71 -6.15
C ASP A 30 2.56 3.35 -5.51
N TYR A 31 1.77 3.36 -4.42
CA TYR A 31 1.27 2.14 -3.77
C TYR A 31 0.46 1.27 -4.74
N ASN A 32 -0.46 1.86 -5.51
CA ASN A 32 -1.30 1.11 -6.44
C ASN A 32 -0.49 0.56 -7.64
N GLN A 33 0.55 1.26 -8.08
CA GLN A 33 1.47 0.79 -9.11
C GLN A 33 2.24 -0.45 -8.64
N ALA A 34 2.82 -0.41 -7.44
CA ALA A 34 3.47 -1.59 -6.83
C ALA A 34 2.49 -2.78 -6.73
N PHE A 35 1.22 -2.49 -6.41
CA PHE A 35 0.18 -3.50 -6.33
C PHE A 35 -0.16 -4.12 -7.69
N ASN A 36 -0.11 -3.35 -8.78
CA ASN A 36 -0.26 -3.89 -10.13
C ASN A 36 0.95 -4.74 -10.54
N ALA A 37 2.16 -4.29 -10.22
CA ALA A 37 3.38 -5.09 -10.44
C ALA A 37 3.32 -6.44 -9.70
N LEU A 38 2.83 -6.45 -8.47
CA LEU A 38 2.60 -7.70 -7.73
C LEU A 38 1.60 -8.63 -8.44
N ARG A 39 0.50 -8.10 -9.00
CA ARG A 39 -0.46 -8.93 -9.76
C ARG A 39 0.20 -9.59 -10.98
N LEU A 40 1.03 -8.83 -11.70
CA LEU A 40 1.78 -9.34 -12.85
C LEU A 40 2.76 -10.44 -12.42
N ALA A 41 3.50 -10.24 -11.32
CA ALA A 41 4.41 -11.25 -10.77
C ALA A 41 3.68 -12.55 -10.34
N LEU A 42 2.43 -12.44 -9.92
CA LEU A 42 1.56 -13.58 -9.60
C LEU A 42 0.91 -14.22 -10.84
N LYS A 43 1.36 -13.86 -12.05
CA LYS A 43 0.81 -14.30 -13.35
C LYS A 43 -0.70 -14.05 -13.45
N HIS A 44 -1.19 -12.97 -12.86
CA HIS A 44 -2.58 -12.55 -13.00
C HIS A 44 -2.67 -11.47 -14.08
N ASP A 45 -3.35 -11.79 -15.17
CA ASP A 45 -3.59 -10.84 -16.26
C ASP A 45 -4.40 -9.63 -15.78
N LEU A 46 -4.01 -8.43 -16.21
CA LEU A 46 -4.71 -7.19 -15.88
C LEU A 46 -5.88 -6.91 -16.83
N ASN A 47 -6.00 -7.66 -17.93
CA ASN A 47 -7.08 -7.53 -18.93
C ASN A 47 -8.42 -8.12 -18.45
N GLY A 48 -8.40 -8.99 -17.45
CA GLY A 48 -9.58 -9.61 -16.85
C GLY A 48 -10.07 -8.94 -15.56
N LYS A 49 -10.89 -9.67 -14.80
CA LYS A 49 -11.38 -9.21 -13.48
C LYS A 49 -10.20 -9.01 -12.52
N ARG A 50 -9.89 -7.75 -12.18
CA ARG A 50 -8.78 -7.42 -11.27
C ARG A 50 -8.98 -8.04 -9.88
N LEU A 51 -7.93 -8.66 -9.35
CA LEU A 51 -7.92 -9.11 -7.95
C LEU A 51 -8.06 -7.94 -6.99
N SER A 52 -8.87 -8.13 -5.94
CA SER A 52 -8.94 -7.20 -4.82
C SER A 52 -7.59 -7.10 -4.10
N LYS A 53 -7.40 -6.05 -3.31
CA LYS A 53 -6.15 -5.87 -2.54
C LYS A 53 -5.91 -7.08 -1.63
N ILE A 54 -6.90 -7.45 -0.83
CA ILE A 54 -6.78 -8.60 0.06
C ILE A 54 -6.53 -9.92 -0.70
N ALA A 55 -7.21 -10.15 -1.82
CA ALA A 55 -7.02 -11.37 -2.60
C ALA A 55 -5.60 -11.46 -3.20
N THR A 56 -5.05 -10.33 -3.65
CA THR A 56 -3.68 -10.28 -4.18
C THR A 56 -2.66 -10.61 -3.09
N LEU A 57 -2.82 -10.06 -1.87
CA LEU A 57 -1.93 -10.35 -0.74
C LEU A 57 -2.01 -11.83 -0.35
N ARG A 58 -3.22 -12.38 -0.22
CA ARG A 58 -3.41 -13.81 0.09
C ARG A 58 -2.76 -14.71 -0.98
N ARG A 59 -2.89 -14.36 -2.26
CA ARG A 59 -2.24 -15.11 -3.35
C ARG A 59 -0.72 -14.98 -3.31
N ALA A 60 -0.18 -13.82 -2.97
CA ALA A 60 1.26 -13.61 -2.82
C ALA A 60 1.86 -14.50 -1.74
N ILE A 61 1.24 -14.55 -0.55
CA ILE A 61 1.66 -15.41 0.56
C ILE A 61 1.69 -16.87 0.10
N ASN A 62 0.59 -17.37 -0.48
CA ASN A 62 0.52 -18.74 -0.98
C ASN A 62 1.59 -19.03 -2.05
N ARG A 63 1.88 -18.08 -2.95
CA ARG A 63 2.90 -18.26 -3.98
C ARG A 63 4.30 -18.39 -3.39
N ILE A 64 4.63 -17.58 -2.38
CA ILE A 64 5.92 -17.67 -1.70
C ILE A 64 6.04 -19.00 -0.95
N SER A 65 5.01 -19.39 -0.19
CA SER A 65 4.99 -20.67 0.54
C SER A 65 5.16 -21.87 -0.39
N THR A 66 4.42 -21.92 -1.51
CA THR A 66 4.50 -23.02 -2.48
C THR A 66 5.86 -23.12 -3.16
N LEU A 67 6.44 -21.98 -3.57
CA LEU A 67 7.79 -21.94 -4.12
C LEU A 67 8.84 -22.38 -3.11
N SER A 68 8.69 -21.92 -1.86
CA SER A 68 9.59 -22.34 -0.79
C SER A 68 9.53 -23.85 -0.62
N MET A 69 8.35 -24.45 -0.47
CA MET A 69 8.23 -25.91 -0.36
C MET A 69 8.85 -26.65 -1.56
N PHE A 70 8.57 -26.19 -2.78
CA PHE A 70 9.10 -26.80 -4.01
C PHE A 70 10.63 -26.83 -4.05
N LEU A 71 11.29 -25.76 -3.59
CA LEU A 71 12.75 -25.67 -3.54
C LEU A 71 13.36 -26.56 -2.45
N HIS A 72 12.64 -26.83 -1.35
CA HIS A 72 13.13 -27.73 -0.29
C HIS A 72 12.81 -29.21 -0.58
N SER A 73 11.79 -29.49 -1.41
CA SER A 73 11.39 -30.85 -1.77
C SER A 73 12.14 -31.42 -2.98
N ASN A 74 12.78 -30.58 -3.78
CA ASN A 74 13.66 -30.98 -4.89
C ASN A 74 15.11 -30.64 -4.50
N PRO A 75 15.87 -31.54 -3.87
CA PRO A 75 17.29 -31.36 -3.63
C PRO A 75 18.09 -31.27 -4.94
#